data_AF-G5SCM2-F1
#
_entry.id   AF-G5SCM2-F1
#
_cell.length_a   1.000
_cell.length_b   1.000
_cell.length_c   1.000
_cell.angle_alpha   90.00
_cell.angle_beta   90.00
_cell.angle_gamma   90.00
#
_symmetry.space_group_name_H-M   'P 1'
#
loop_
_entity.id
_entity.type
_entity.pdbx_description
1 polymer ?
#
loop_
_entity_poly.entity_id
_entity_poly.type
_entity_poly.pdbx_seq_one_letter_code
_entity_poly.pdbx_strand_id
1 'polypeptide(L)'
;TLTPFIEIDALNRALDRYQDALLTHYGQRMRQKLGFFTEQKDDNVLLNELFSLMAREGSDYTRTFRMLSHTEQQSASSPLRDSFIDRAAFDAWFDRYRARLRTEAVDDALRQQQMQRVNPAIVLRNCDLAGATRDRCAQLAGATRDRCG
;
A
#
# COMPACT_ATOMS: atom_id res chain seq x y z
N THR A 1 8.07 2.74 34.29
CA THR A 1 8.22 1.30 34.57
C THR A 1 9.67 0.84 34.53
N LEU A 2 10.53 1.35 33.64
CA LEU A 2 11.95 0.92 33.55
C LEU A 2 12.96 1.85 34.24
N THR A 3 12.55 3.07 34.61
CA THR A 3 13.40 4.10 35.23
C THR A 3 14.09 3.69 36.55
N PRO A 4 13.57 2.76 37.38
CA PRO A 4 14.31 2.29 38.57
C PRO A 4 15.49 1.36 38.24
N PHE A 5 15.58 0.83 37.02
CA PHE A 5 16.54 -0.21 36.65
C PHE A 5 17.52 0.22 35.55
N ILE A 6 17.27 1.36 34.90
CA ILE A 6 18.04 1.85 33.76
C ILE A 6 18.22 3.37 33.90
N GLU A 7 19.45 3.84 33.69
CA GLU A 7 19.79 5.27 33.65
C GLU A 7 18.93 6.02 32.62
N ILE A 8 18.43 7.21 33.00
CA ILE A 8 17.52 8.01 32.19
C ILE A 8 18.15 8.37 30.84
N ASP A 9 19.44 8.71 30.82
CA ASP A 9 20.14 9.06 29.59
C ASP A 9 20.25 7.86 28.62
N ALA A 10 20.34 6.63 29.16
CA ALA A 10 20.33 5.44 28.32
C ALA A 10 18.94 5.18 27.71
N LEU A 11 17.86 5.46 28.45
CA LEU A 11 16.49 5.39 27.94
C LEU A 11 16.24 6.44 26.85
N ASN A 12 16.66 7.70 27.08
CA ASN A 12 16.50 8.77 26.09
C ASN A 12 17.26 8.45 24.81
N ARG A 13 18.52 8.01 24.89
CA ARG A 13 19.29 7.59 23.70
C ARG A 13 18.64 6.43 22.94
N ALA A 14 17.93 5.54 23.63
CA ALA A 14 17.19 4.47 22.97
C ALA A 14 15.94 4.99 22.24
N LEU A 15 15.22 5.93 22.86
CA LEU A 15 14.05 6.58 22.27
C LEU A 15 14.42 7.45 21.06
N ASP A 16 15.56 8.16 21.12
CA ASP A 16 16.03 9.01 20.01
C ASP A 16 16.23 8.21 18.71
N ARG A 17 16.59 6.92 18.81
CA ARG A 17 16.78 6.04 17.65
C ARG A 17 15.47 5.60 16.99
N TYR A 18 14.34 5.74 17.68
CA TYR A 18 13.07 5.23 17.18
C TYR A 18 12.67 5.92 15.87
N GLN A 19 12.78 7.25 15.82
CA GLN A 19 12.39 8.02 14.65
C GLN A 19 13.20 7.62 13.42
N ASP A 20 14.52 7.53 13.56
CA ASP A 20 15.41 7.14 12.46
C ASP A 20 15.15 5.71 11.99
N ALA A 21 14.98 4.77 12.93
CA ALA A 21 14.68 3.38 12.60
C ALA A 21 13.32 3.25 11.87
N LEU A 22 12.30 3.95 12.36
CA LEU A 22 10.98 3.98 11.74
C LEU A 22 11.04 4.53 10.31
N LEU A 23 11.64 5.71 10.12
CA LEU A 23 11.73 6.36 8.81
C LEU A 23 12.55 5.55 7.81
N THR A 24 13.64 4.93 8.27
CA THR A 24 14.50 4.08 7.44
C THR A 24 13.73 2.87 6.93
N HIS A 25 13.13 2.09 7.84
CA HIS A 25 12.40 0.88 7.45
C HIS A 25 11.13 1.21 6.65
N TYR A 26 10.43 2.28 7.02
CA TYR A 26 9.26 2.76 6.30
C TYR A 26 9.63 3.15 4.85
N GLY A 27 10.65 3.98 4.67
CA GLY A 27 11.10 4.42 3.35
C GLY A 27 11.59 3.27 2.47
N GLN A 28 12.32 2.32 3.04
CA GLN A 28 12.71 1.08 2.33
C GLN A 28 11.50 0.29 1.86
N ARG A 29 10.49 0.10 2.74
CA ARG A 29 9.28 -0.62 2.39
C ARG A 29 8.44 0.11 1.34
N MET A 30 8.28 1.42 1.45
CA MET A 30 7.49 2.18 0.47
C MET A 30 8.14 2.19 -0.91
N ARG A 31 9.48 2.29 -0.99
CA ARG A 31 10.20 2.13 -2.27
C ARG A 31 9.97 0.76 -2.89
N GLN A 32 10.04 -0.32 -2.10
CA GLN A 32 9.72 -1.67 -2.60
C GLN A 32 8.28 -1.74 -3.13
N LYS A 33 7.30 -1.14 -2.44
CA LYS A 33 5.90 -1.10 -2.88
C LYS A 33 5.71 -0.31 -4.19
N LEU A 34 6.49 0.75 -4.39
CA LEU A 34 6.52 1.56 -5.61
C LEU A 34 7.39 0.94 -6.73
N GLY A 35 8.19 -0.07 -6.43
CA GLY A 35 9.09 -0.70 -7.40
C GLY A 35 10.37 0.08 -7.66
N PHE A 36 10.82 0.92 -6.72
CA PHE A 36 12.09 1.63 -6.77
C PHE A 36 13.19 0.75 -6.15
N PHE A 37 14.24 0.48 -6.94
CA PHE A 37 15.43 -0.27 -6.57
C PHE A 37 16.54 0.63 -6.03
N THR A 38 16.52 1.92 -6.35
CA THR A 38 17.50 2.91 -5.88
C THR A 38 16.83 4.00 -5.04
N GLU A 39 17.62 4.72 -4.25
CA GLU A 39 17.16 5.90 -3.51
C GLU A 39 17.29 7.16 -4.35
N GLN A 40 16.21 7.93 -4.46
CA GLN A 40 16.29 9.31 -4.94
C GLN A 40 15.54 10.26 -4.00
N LYS A 41 16.03 11.50 -3.95
CA LYS A 41 15.52 12.53 -3.04
C LYS A 41 14.02 12.79 -3.21
N ASP A 42 13.52 12.64 -4.43
CA ASP A 42 12.13 12.97 -4.80
C ASP A 42 11.18 11.76 -4.69
N ASP A 43 11.67 10.59 -4.26
CA ASP A 43 10.83 9.39 -4.07
C ASP A 43 9.69 9.64 -3.08
N ASN A 44 9.97 10.40 -2.02
CA ASN A 44 8.98 10.77 -1.01
C ASN A 44 7.93 11.75 -1.56
N VAL A 45 8.30 12.60 -2.53
CA VAL A 45 7.34 13.50 -3.17
C VAL A 45 6.32 12.68 -3.97
N LEU A 46 6.80 11.75 -4.79
CA LEU A 46 5.93 10.84 -5.56
C LEU A 46 5.02 10.01 -4.66
N LEU A 47 5.54 9.51 -3.53
CA LEU A 47 4.75 8.76 -2.55
C LEU A 47 3.64 9.63 -1.92
N ASN A 48 3.98 10.85 -1.49
CA ASN A 48 3.03 11.76 -0.85
C ASN A 48 1.95 12.25 -1.82
N GLU A 49 2.30 12.49 -3.08
CA GLU A 49 1.34 12.82 -4.14
C GLU A 49 0.34 11.67 -4.36
N LEU A 50 0.83 10.42 -4.41
CA LEU A 50 -0.03 9.24 -4.53
C LEU A 50 -0.99 9.13 -3.35
N PHE A 51 -0.50 9.29 -2.12
CA PHE A 51 -1.35 9.25 -0.93
C PHE A 51 -2.38 10.37 -0.91
N SER A 52 -2.01 11.57 -1.36
CA SER A 52 -2.94 12.69 -1.45
C SER A 52 -4.05 12.41 -2.45
N LEU A 53 -3.72 11.85 -3.62
CA LEU A 53 -4.72 11.42 -4.62
C LEU A 53 -5.64 10.34 -4.05
N MET A 54 -5.07 9.31 -3.42
CA MET A 54 -5.86 8.22 -2.82
C MET A 54 -6.77 8.71 -1.69
N ALA A 55 -6.30 9.62 -0.83
CA ALA A 55 -7.06 10.16 0.28
C ALA A 55 -8.25 11.01 -0.22
N ARG A 56 -8.03 11.83 -1.25
CA ARG A 56 -9.07 12.67 -1.85
C ARG A 56 -10.20 11.84 -2.48
N GLU A 57 -9.87 10.68 -3.03
CA GLU A 57 -10.80 9.89 -3.85
C GLU A 57 -11.28 8.60 -3.16
N GLY A 58 -10.86 8.36 -1.91
CA GLY A 58 -11.23 7.18 -1.15
C GLY A 58 -10.71 5.88 -1.77
N SER A 59 -9.57 5.92 -2.47
CA SER A 59 -9.03 4.77 -3.17
C SER A 59 -8.59 3.67 -2.19
N ASP A 60 -8.83 2.42 -2.56
CA ASP A 60 -8.42 1.29 -1.73
C ASP A 60 -6.90 1.10 -1.73
N TYR A 61 -6.28 1.19 -0.55
CA TYR A 61 -4.83 1.12 -0.40
C TYR A 61 -4.21 -0.15 -1.00
N THR A 62 -4.71 -1.32 -0.62
CA THR A 62 -4.17 -2.60 -1.07
C THR A 62 -4.32 -2.76 -2.58
N ARG A 63 -5.50 -2.48 -3.11
CA ARG A 63 -5.80 -2.57 -4.54
C ARG A 63 -4.95 -1.58 -5.34
N THR A 64 -4.75 -0.35 -4.86
CA THR A 64 -3.96 0.65 -5.58
C THR A 64 -2.53 0.15 -5.79
N PHE A 65 -1.84 -0.26 -4.72
CA PHE A 65 -0.47 -0.79 -4.83
C PHE A 65 -0.41 -2.11 -5.60
N ARG A 66 -1.45 -2.95 -5.50
CA ARG A 66 -1.50 -4.19 -6.27
C ARG A 66 -1.61 -3.91 -7.77
N MET A 67 -2.49 -3.01 -8.19
CA MET A 67 -2.63 -2.66 -9.59
C MET A 67 -1.40 -1.89 -10.12
N LEU A 68 -0.76 -1.07 -9.28
CA LEU A 68 0.49 -0.38 -9.62
C LEU A 68 1.62 -1.37 -9.96
N SER A 69 1.61 -2.57 -9.35
CA SER A 69 2.59 -3.64 -9.61
C SER A 69 2.54 -4.23 -11.02
N HIS A 70 1.55 -3.85 -11.84
CA HIS A 70 1.45 -4.24 -13.26
C HIS A 70 1.84 -3.12 -14.23
N THR A 71 2.37 -2.00 -13.73
CA THR A 71 2.81 -0.89 -14.57
C THR A 71 3.89 -1.35 -15.54
N GLU A 72 3.84 -0.87 -16.78
CA GLU A 72 4.94 -0.91 -17.73
C GLU A 72 5.54 0.49 -17.86
N GLN A 73 6.86 0.62 -17.80
CA GLN A 73 7.50 1.93 -17.67
C GLN A 73 7.43 2.77 -18.96
N GLN A 74 7.22 2.15 -20.13
CA GLN A 74 7.01 2.83 -21.41
C GLN A 74 5.52 3.00 -21.80
N SER A 75 4.59 2.34 -21.10
CA SER A 75 3.16 2.43 -21.40
C SER A 75 2.46 3.44 -20.49
N ALA A 76 1.65 4.34 -21.06
CA ALA A 76 0.77 5.21 -20.27
C ALA A 76 -0.51 4.49 -19.84
N SER A 77 -0.74 3.28 -20.34
CA SER A 77 -1.90 2.49 -19.97
C SER A 77 -1.75 1.95 -18.56
N SER A 78 -2.77 2.16 -17.74
CA SER A 78 -2.86 1.54 -16.42
C SER A 78 -4.31 1.32 -16.04
N PRO A 79 -4.68 0.11 -15.55
CA PRO A 79 -6.03 -0.13 -15.07
C PRO A 79 -6.36 0.72 -13.83
N LEU A 80 -5.35 1.30 -13.17
CA LEU A 80 -5.56 2.24 -12.05
C LEU A 80 -6.27 3.50 -12.48
N ARG A 81 -6.09 3.92 -13.74
CA ARG A 81 -6.65 5.17 -14.26
C ARG A 81 -8.15 5.26 -14.06
N ASP A 82 -8.86 4.14 -14.23
CA ASP A 82 -10.32 4.08 -14.06
C ASP A 82 -10.77 4.08 -12.60
N SER A 83 -9.84 3.88 -11.66
CA SER A 83 -10.12 3.93 -10.22
C SER A 83 -10.05 5.35 -9.65
N PHE A 84 -9.56 6.31 -10.44
CA PHE A 84 -9.51 7.73 -10.08
C PHE A 84 -10.59 8.54 -10.81
N ILE A 85 -11.29 9.39 -10.08
CA ILE A 85 -12.25 10.37 -10.58
C ILE A 85 -11.50 11.46 -11.36
N ASP A 86 -10.44 12.02 -10.77
CA ASP A 86 -9.59 13.03 -11.41
C ASP A 86 -8.45 12.34 -12.18
N ARG A 87 -8.82 11.84 -13.36
CA ARG A 87 -7.91 11.11 -14.25
C ARG A 87 -6.72 11.96 -14.68
N ALA A 88 -6.90 13.27 -14.84
CA ALA A 88 -5.83 14.17 -15.25
C ALA A 88 -4.75 14.29 -14.16
N ALA A 89 -5.13 14.39 -12.89
CA ALA A 89 -4.18 14.39 -11.80
C ALA A 89 -3.45 13.05 -11.65
N PHE A 90 -4.15 11.93 -11.84
CA PHE A 90 -3.52 10.61 -11.89
C PHE A 90 -2.54 10.50 -13.08
N ASP A 91 -2.94 10.89 -14.28
CA ASP A 91 -2.11 10.80 -15.49
C ASP A 91 -0.82 11.63 -15.30
N ALA A 92 -0.92 12.85 -14.77
CA ALA A 92 0.23 13.70 -14.47
C ALA A 92 1.19 13.09 -13.43
N TRP A 93 0.65 12.50 -12.36
CA TRP A 93 1.45 11.77 -11.37
C TRP A 93 2.10 10.52 -11.98
N PHE A 94 1.34 9.76 -12.76
CA PHE A 94 1.78 8.50 -13.36
C PHE A 94 2.91 8.70 -14.37
N ASP A 95 2.89 9.81 -15.11
CA ASP A 95 3.98 10.19 -16.00
C ASP A 95 5.29 10.46 -15.24
N ARG A 96 5.23 11.20 -14.13
CA ARG A 96 6.40 11.43 -13.26
C ARG A 96 6.89 10.14 -12.62
N TYR A 97 5.97 9.31 -12.12
CA TYR A 97 6.30 8.00 -11.57
C TYR A 97 7.02 7.10 -12.59
N ARG A 98 6.49 6.99 -13.82
CA ARG A 98 7.14 6.20 -14.88
C ARG A 98 8.47 6.81 -15.32
N ALA A 99 8.59 8.14 -15.34
CA ALA A 99 9.87 8.80 -15.60
C ALA A 99 10.93 8.41 -14.56
N ARG A 100 10.54 8.39 -13.28
CA ARG A 100 11.39 7.91 -12.19
C ARG A 100 11.78 6.44 -12.34
N LEU A 101 10.86 5.57 -12.76
CA LEU A 101 11.16 4.16 -13.03
C LEU A 101 12.24 4.00 -14.11
N ARG A 102 12.13 4.74 -15.22
CA ARG A 102 13.08 4.68 -16.35
C ARG A 102 14.51 5.10 -16.00
N THR A 103 14.73 5.76 -14.86
CA THR A 103 16.08 6.11 -14.39
C THR A 103 16.83 4.90 -13.82
N GLU A 104 16.10 3.86 -13.40
CA GLU A 104 16.66 2.60 -12.94
C GLU A 104 16.60 1.65 -14.13
N ALA A 105 17.75 1.29 -14.70
CA ALA A 105 17.83 0.38 -15.85
C ALA A 105 17.42 -1.05 -15.46
N VAL A 106 16.16 -1.22 -15.06
CA VAL A 106 15.54 -2.43 -14.52
C VAL A 106 14.40 -2.81 -15.45
N ASP A 107 14.37 -4.09 -15.82
CA ASP A 107 13.33 -4.65 -16.66
C ASP A 107 11.97 -4.69 -15.94
N ASP A 108 10.89 -4.50 -16.71
CA ASP A 108 9.54 -4.47 -16.16
C ASP A 108 9.18 -5.82 -15.52
N ALA A 109 9.56 -6.96 -16.10
CA ALA A 109 9.21 -8.27 -15.53
C ALA A 109 9.85 -8.47 -14.15
N LEU A 110 11.11 -8.06 -13.98
CA LEU A 110 11.81 -8.12 -12.70
C LEU A 110 11.16 -7.18 -11.66
N ARG A 111 10.86 -5.94 -12.04
CA ARG A 111 10.24 -4.96 -11.15
C ARG A 111 8.83 -5.40 -10.72
N GLN A 112 8.01 -5.83 -11.67
CA GLN A 112 6.64 -6.29 -11.40
C GLN A 112 6.65 -7.50 -10.45
N GLN A 113 7.55 -8.47 -10.67
CA GLN A 113 7.70 -9.62 -9.77
C GLN A 113 8.03 -9.19 -8.32
N GLN A 114 8.95 -8.23 -8.14
CA GLN A 114 9.30 -7.72 -6.81
C GLN A 114 8.14 -7.00 -6.15
N MET A 115 7.49 -6.09 -6.90
CA MET A 115 6.32 -5.36 -6.40
C MET A 115 5.19 -6.31 -6.00
N GLN A 116 4.90 -7.35 -6.78
CA GLN A 116 3.84 -8.32 -6.48
C GLN A 116 4.11 -9.17 -5.24
N ARG A 117 5.37 -9.37 -4.85
CA ARG A 117 5.74 -10.07 -3.60
C ARG A 117 5.46 -9.22 -2.35
N VAL A 118 5.61 -7.89 -2.46
CA VAL A 118 5.42 -6.96 -1.33
C VAL A 118 4.04 -6.29 -1.31
N ASN A 119 3.33 -6.29 -2.45
CA ASN A 119 1.98 -5.76 -2.60
C ASN A 119 0.97 -6.91 -2.61
N PRO A 120 0.36 -7.24 -1.46
CA PRO A 120 -0.55 -8.36 -1.36
C PRO A 120 -1.78 -8.15 -2.26
N ALA A 121 -2.28 -9.24 -2.85
CA ALA A 121 -3.51 -9.19 -3.65
C ALA A 121 -4.76 -9.12 -2.76
N ILE A 122 -4.70 -9.70 -1.55
CA ILE A 122 -5.82 -9.80 -0.61
C ILE A 122 -5.32 -9.41 0.77
N VAL A 123 -6.11 -8.59 1.46
CA VAL A 123 -5.98 -8.30 2.89
C VAL A 123 -7.31 -8.59 3.55
N LEU A 124 -7.30 -9.01 4.82
CA LEU A 124 -8.52 -9.23 5.58
C LEU A 124 -9.23 -7.89 5.80
N ARG A 125 -10.38 -7.67 5.17
CA ARG A 125 -11.18 -6.45 5.37
C ARG A 125 -12.21 -6.69 6.46
N ASN A 126 -12.53 -5.67 7.25
CA ASN A 126 -13.59 -5.75 8.26
C ASN A 126 -14.97 -6.08 7.64
N CYS A 127 -15.23 -5.68 6.39
CA CYS A 127 -16.45 -6.06 5.68
C CYS A 127 -16.53 -7.57 5.39
N ASP A 128 -15.40 -8.24 5.18
CA ASP A 128 -15.35 -9.69 4.89
C ASP A 128 -15.73 -10.50 6.14
N LEU A 129 -15.35 -9.99 7.32
CA LEU A 129 -15.74 -10.56 8.62
C LEU A 129 -17.23 -10.35 8.92
N ALA A 130 -17.77 -9.18 8.57
CA ALA A 130 -19.19 -8.85 8.76
C ALA A 130 -20.09 -9.65 7.79
N GLY A 131 -19.67 -9.87 6.55
CA GLY A 131 -20.38 -10.72 5.58
C GLY A 131 -20.45 -12.18 6.02
N ALA A 132 -19.30 -12.74 6.44
CA ALA A 132 -19.23 -14.12 6.94
C ALA A 132 -20.09 -14.36 8.20
N THR A 133 -20.29 -13.34 9.05
CA THR A 133 -21.21 -13.42 10.19
C THR A 133 -22.67 -13.27 9.78
N ARG A 134 -22.98 -12.41 8.80
CA ARG A 134 -24.35 -12.22 8.28
C ARG A 134 -24.88 -13.45 7.54
N ASP A 135 -24.05 -14.07 6.70
CA ASP A 135 -24.41 -15.26 5.93
C ASP A 135 -24.63 -16.47 6.86
N ARG A 136 -23.86 -16.57 7.95
CA ARG A 136 -24.00 -17.63 8.95
C ARG A 136 -25.25 -17.47 9.81
N CYS A 137 -25.66 -16.24 10.12
CA CYS A 137 -26.97 -15.95 10.75
C CYS A 137 -28.14 -16.26 9.81
N ALA A 138 -28.04 -15.97 8.50
CA ALA A 138 -29.08 -16.27 7.52
C ALA A 138 -29.29 -17.78 7.32
N GLN A 139 -28.20 -18.57 7.27
CA GLN A 139 -28.27 -20.04 7.15
C GLN A 139 -28.90 -20.71 8.38
N LEU A 140 -28.63 -20.21 9.59
CA LEU A 140 -29.26 -20.73 10.82
C LEU A 140 -30.76 -20.36 10.93
N ALA A 141 -31.16 -19.20 10.40
CA ALA A 141 -32.57 -18.78 10.37
C ALA A 141 -33.41 -19.52 9.30
N GLY A 142 -32.80 -19.99 8.20
CA GLY A 142 -33.46 -20.83 7.20
C GLY A 142 -33.71 -22.26 7.69
N ALA A 143 -32.75 -22.86 8.39
CA ALA A 143 -32.82 -24.26 8.84
C ALA A 143 -33.80 -24.52 10.01
N THR A 144 -34.39 -23.48 10.58
CA THR A 144 -35.45 -23.55 11.61
C THR A 144 -36.86 -23.47 11.01
N ARG A 145 -37.02 -23.02 9.76
CA ARG A 145 -38.34 -22.87 9.10
C ARG A 145 -38.81 -24.15 8.39
N ASP A 146 -37.88 -25.00 7.95
CA ASP A 146 -38.18 -26.28 7.26
C ASP A 146 -38.51 -27.45 8.21
N ARG A 147 -38.59 -27.21 9.53
CA ARG A 147 -38.92 -28.24 10.54
C ARG A 147 -40.31 -28.10 11.17
N CYS A 148 -41.12 -27.16 10.69
CA CYS A 148 -42.53 -27.02 11.05
C CYS A 148 -43.37 -26.99 9.76
N GLY A 149 -43.59 -28.16 9.19
CA GLY A 149 -44.49 -28.42 8.07
C GLY A 149 -45.04 -29.83 8.20
#